data_AF-A0A6V3M4Y5-F1
#
_entry.id   AF-A0A6V3M4Y5-F1
#
_cell.length_a   1.000
_cell.length_b   1.000
_cell.length_c   1.000
_cell.angle_alpha   90.00
_cell.angle_beta   90.00
_cell.angle_gamma   90.00
#
_symmetry.space_group_name_H-M   'P 1'
#
loop_
_entity.id
_entity.type
_entity.pdbx_description
1 polymer ?
#
loop_
_entity_poly.entity_id
_entity_poly.type
_entity_poly.pdbx_seq_one_letter_code
_entity_poly.pdbx_strand_id
1 'polypeptide(L)'
;MLIEKAYAKVHGSYLSLAGGFSAMAFEDITGCAAETLQFSTVMKGDPVKLWDFFVKHTSQEDPVCISSISRPKECGFTEKEWKKTGIFSGHAYSVLDAKEHKGLRLLQVRNPWGGSESKLDFNDDDREHWTPELIKAFGATFKEDGTFFIKFEDVLRCFNLVDICYMHGADCHPFQASRASSTFTTGDAKQLSHCWRFEITKETEVVASIHQKDERDPRVPRYIDHRVIIADAASRGTVYAHKASMRKKSTVARCTLEPGSYVLIAHTTGRRMAKLGYTEAPFAVSLHAAESTKLVPVDHRLASNHAEQALMSMNGDVRSCVGGGKT
;
A
#
# COMPACT_ATOMS: atom_id res chain seq x y z
N MET A 1 22.16 -3.45 -12.25
CA MET A 1 21.79 -4.89 -12.21
C MET A 1 22.22 -5.67 -10.96
N LEU A 2 23.11 -5.18 -10.08
CA LEU A 2 23.52 -5.95 -8.89
C LEU A 2 22.43 -6.10 -7.82
N ILE A 3 21.59 -5.07 -7.64
CA ILE A 3 20.47 -5.09 -6.68
C ILE A 3 19.48 -6.21 -7.03
N GLU A 4 19.05 -6.29 -8.29
CA GLU A 4 18.15 -7.35 -8.76
C GLU A 4 18.77 -8.74 -8.58
N LYS A 5 20.07 -8.90 -8.87
CA LYS A 5 20.79 -10.17 -8.64
C LYS A 5 20.79 -10.57 -7.16
N ALA A 6 21.03 -9.62 -6.26
CA ALA A 6 21.00 -9.87 -4.83
C ALA A 6 19.58 -10.25 -4.37
N TYR A 7 18.56 -9.56 -4.88
CA TYR A 7 17.17 -9.85 -4.60
C TYR A 7 16.77 -11.25 -5.11
N ALA A 8 17.13 -11.60 -6.34
CA ALA A 8 16.92 -12.93 -6.92
C ALA A 8 17.61 -14.02 -6.10
N LYS A 9 18.82 -13.77 -5.58
CA LYS A 9 19.54 -14.72 -4.72
C LYS A 9 18.79 -14.99 -3.41
N VAL A 10 18.20 -13.97 -2.80
CA VAL A 10 17.38 -14.13 -1.59
C VAL A 10 16.13 -14.97 -1.87
N HIS A 11 15.49 -14.75 -3.02
CA HIS A 11 14.30 -15.50 -3.46
C HIS A 11 14.62 -16.82 -4.20
N GLY A 12 15.89 -17.21 -4.25
CA GLY A 12 16.37 -18.48 -4.81
C GLY A 12 16.64 -18.46 -6.33
N SER A 13 15.95 -17.63 -7.11
CA SER A 13 16.21 -17.49 -8.55
C SER A 13 15.62 -16.19 -9.12
N TYR A 14 16.04 -15.81 -10.34
CA TYR A 14 15.37 -14.74 -11.10
C TYR A 14 13.94 -15.12 -11.48
N LEU A 15 13.67 -16.41 -11.75
CA LEU A 15 12.33 -16.88 -12.08
C LEU A 15 11.37 -16.69 -10.90
N SER A 16 11.85 -16.80 -9.66
CA SER A 16 11.07 -16.54 -8.45
C SER A 16 10.62 -15.07 -8.33
N LEU A 17 11.26 -14.15 -9.06
CA LEU A 17 10.88 -12.74 -9.10
C LEU A 17 9.81 -12.44 -10.16
N ALA A 18 9.42 -13.42 -10.97
CA ALA A 18 8.46 -13.21 -12.04
C ALA A 18 7.06 -12.89 -11.46
N GLY A 19 6.61 -11.66 -11.73
CA GLY A 19 5.33 -11.15 -11.25
C GLY A 19 5.36 -10.69 -9.79
N GLY A 20 4.27 -10.05 -9.39
CA GLY A 20 4.13 -9.41 -8.09
C GLY A 20 3.76 -7.94 -8.22
N PHE A 21 3.58 -7.28 -7.08
CA PHE A 21 3.26 -5.87 -6.97
C PHE A 21 4.49 -5.10 -6.49
N SER A 22 4.64 -3.85 -6.95
CA SER A 22 5.81 -3.02 -6.60
C SER A 22 5.90 -2.79 -5.10
N ALA A 23 4.77 -2.73 -4.39
CA ALA A 23 4.73 -2.60 -2.93
C ALA A 23 5.54 -3.67 -2.20
N MET A 24 5.56 -4.93 -2.68
CA MET A 24 6.36 -5.98 -2.03
C MET A 24 7.86 -5.72 -2.12
N ALA A 25 8.31 -5.18 -3.26
CA ALA A 25 9.72 -4.81 -3.46
C ALA A 25 10.08 -3.56 -2.66
N PHE A 26 9.17 -2.58 -2.57
CA PHE A 26 9.35 -1.42 -1.71
C PHE A 26 9.59 -1.81 -0.26
N GLU A 27 8.77 -2.70 0.32
CA GLU A 27 8.97 -3.18 1.69
C GLU A 27 10.35 -3.84 1.89
N ASP A 28 10.77 -4.68 0.94
CA ASP A 28 12.02 -5.43 1.08
C ASP A 28 13.28 -4.55 0.94
N ILE A 29 13.22 -3.53 0.08
CA ILE A 29 14.38 -2.70 -0.26
C ILE A 29 14.49 -1.51 0.69
N THR A 30 13.35 -0.94 1.11
CA THR A 30 13.32 0.27 1.96
C THR A 30 13.11 -0.05 3.43
N GLY A 31 12.44 -1.17 3.75
CA GLY A 31 11.98 -1.47 5.10
C GLY A 31 10.80 -0.60 5.58
N CYS A 32 10.28 0.29 4.74
CA CYS A 32 9.09 1.09 4.99
C CYS A 32 7.82 0.29 4.72
N ALA A 33 6.70 0.77 5.27
CA ALA A 33 5.39 0.21 4.97
C ALA A 33 5.00 0.56 3.53
N ALA A 34 4.51 -0.43 2.80
CA ALA A 34 3.99 -0.22 1.45
C ALA A 34 2.68 -0.98 1.27
N GLU A 35 1.86 -0.53 0.34
CA GLU A 35 0.60 -1.21 0.04
C GLU A 35 0.18 -1.10 -1.42
N THR A 36 -0.55 -2.11 -1.87
CA THR A 36 -1.22 -2.14 -3.17
C THR A 36 -2.71 -1.87 -2.97
N LEU A 37 -3.19 -0.77 -3.53
CA LEU A 37 -4.58 -0.33 -3.47
C LEU A 37 -5.22 -0.35 -4.85
N GLN A 38 -6.50 -0.73 -4.91
CA GLN A 38 -7.28 -0.47 -6.11
C GLN A 38 -7.69 0.99 -6.16
N PHE A 39 -7.73 1.59 -7.35
CA PHE A 39 -8.22 2.96 -7.54
C PHE A 39 -9.62 3.14 -6.95
N SER A 40 -10.51 2.13 -7.12
CA SER A 40 -11.85 2.12 -6.52
C SER A 40 -11.84 2.26 -4.99
N THR A 41 -10.85 1.69 -4.32
CA THR A 41 -10.69 1.74 -2.86
C THR A 41 -10.23 3.12 -2.40
N VAL A 42 -9.33 3.75 -3.15
CA VAL A 42 -8.84 5.11 -2.87
C VAL A 42 -9.93 6.15 -3.14
N MET A 43 -10.55 6.08 -4.32
CA MET A 43 -11.58 7.04 -4.75
C MET A 43 -12.86 6.97 -3.93
N LYS A 44 -13.29 5.77 -3.53
CA LYS A 44 -14.60 5.55 -2.89
C LYS A 44 -15.74 6.24 -3.66
N GLY A 45 -15.69 6.18 -5.00
CA GLY A 45 -16.65 6.81 -5.90
C GLY A 45 -16.34 8.27 -6.29
N ASP A 46 -15.31 8.89 -5.70
CA ASP A 46 -14.90 10.26 -5.99
C ASP A 46 -13.47 10.30 -6.57
N PRO A 47 -13.31 10.55 -7.88
CA PRO A 47 -11.99 10.62 -8.53
C PRO A 47 -11.07 11.70 -7.95
N VAL A 48 -11.61 12.76 -7.35
CA VAL A 48 -10.80 13.82 -6.74
C VAL A 48 -9.92 13.27 -5.63
N LYS A 49 -10.39 12.28 -4.86
CA LYS A 49 -9.59 11.66 -3.80
C LYS A 49 -8.38 10.89 -4.31
N LEU A 50 -8.45 10.33 -5.52
CA LEU A 50 -7.28 9.69 -6.14
C LEU A 50 -6.32 10.73 -6.70
N TRP A 51 -6.84 11.84 -7.23
CA TRP A 51 -6.00 12.98 -7.61
C TRP A 51 -5.23 13.54 -6.41
N ASP A 52 -5.94 13.83 -5.31
CA ASP A 52 -5.36 14.33 -4.07
C ASP A 52 -4.34 13.34 -3.49
N PHE A 53 -4.61 12.03 -3.63
CA PHE A 53 -3.65 10.97 -3.27
C PHE A 53 -2.35 11.11 -4.05
N PHE A 54 -2.40 11.26 -5.38
CA PHE A 54 -1.19 11.41 -6.19
C PHE A 54 -0.44 12.69 -5.83
N VAL A 55 -1.14 13.83 -5.78
CA VAL A 55 -0.53 15.13 -5.42
C VAL A 55 0.15 15.06 -4.05
N LYS A 56 -0.53 14.50 -3.04
CA LYS A 56 0.04 14.35 -1.70
C LYS A 56 1.32 13.51 -1.76
N HIS A 57 1.25 12.31 -2.31
CA HIS A 57 2.35 11.36 -2.23
C HIS A 57 3.54 11.73 -3.11
N THR A 58 3.33 12.30 -4.30
CA THR A 58 4.45 12.82 -5.10
C THR A 58 5.10 14.03 -4.43
N SER A 59 4.33 14.92 -3.79
CA SER A 59 4.89 16.06 -3.04
C SER A 59 5.68 15.66 -1.80
N GLN A 60 5.39 14.49 -1.24
CA GLN A 60 6.11 13.90 -0.10
C GLN A 60 7.33 13.07 -0.54
N GLU A 61 7.58 12.97 -1.85
CA GLU A 61 8.61 12.11 -2.44
C GLU A 61 8.42 10.61 -2.12
N ASP A 62 7.19 10.21 -1.83
CA ASP A 62 6.84 8.81 -1.64
C ASP A 62 6.93 8.05 -2.97
N PRO A 63 7.62 6.89 -3.02
CA PRO A 63 7.62 6.04 -4.21
C PRO A 63 6.21 5.55 -4.55
N VAL A 64 5.70 6.01 -5.70
CA VAL A 64 4.37 5.63 -6.22
C VAL A 64 4.56 4.90 -7.55
N CYS A 65 3.89 3.76 -7.70
CA CYS A 65 3.72 3.10 -8.99
C CYS A 65 2.23 2.92 -9.31
N ILE A 66 1.89 2.99 -10.60
CA ILE A 66 0.58 2.61 -11.12
C ILE A 66 0.73 1.41 -12.05
N SER A 67 -0.26 0.53 -12.02
CA SER A 67 -0.29 -0.66 -12.87
C SER A 67 -1.65 -0.81 -13.52
N SER A 68 -1.64 -1.34 -14.74
CA SER A 68 -2.84 -1.79 -15.42
C SER A 68 -2.90 -3.31 -15.34
N ILE A 69 -3.82 -3.87 -14.56
CA ILE A 69 -4.01 -5.34 -14.50
C ILE A 69 -5.29 -5.81 -15.19
N SER A 70 -6.09 -4.87 -15.71
CA SER A 70 -7.31 -5.20 -16.45
C SER A 70 -7.01 -5.52 -17.90
N ARG A 71 -7.87 -6.35 -18.48
CA ARG A 71 -7.85 -6.57 -19.92
C ARG A 71 -8.42 -5.34 -20.63
N PRO A 72 -7.94 -5.01 -21.85
CA PRO A 72 -8.44 -3.86 -22.62
C PRO A 72 -9.97 -3.72 -22.64
N LYS A 73 -10.67 -4.83 -22.86
CA LYS A 73 -12.14 -4.88 -22.91
C LYS A 73 -12.82 -4.43 -21.60
N GLU A 74 -12.21 -4.73 -20.46
CA GLU A 74 -12.73 -4.34 -19.14
C GLU A 74 -12.59 -2.82 -18.91
N CYS A 75 -11.63 -2.20 -19.60
CA CYS A 75 -11.40 -0.76 -19.61
C CYS A 75 -12.16 -0.03 -20.73
N GLY A 76 -13.05 -0.73 -21.46
CA GLY A 76 -13.80 -0.14 -22.58
C GLY A 76 -13.00 0.07 -23.86
N PHE A 77 -11.85 -0.59 -24.00
CA PHE A 77 -11.02 -0.55 -25.22
C PHE A 77 -11.11 -1.86 -26.01
N THR A 78 -11.11 -1.74 -27.34
CA THR A 78 -10.71 -2.85 -28.21
C THR A 78 -9.20 -3.07 -28.10
N GLU A 79 -8.74 -4.27 -28.47
CA GLU A 79 -7.31 -4.60 -28.51
C GLU A 79 -6.51 -3.63 -29.39
N LYS A 80 -7.12 -3.17 -30.49
CA LYS A 80 -6.50 -2.21 -31.42
C LYS A 80 -6.40 -0.81 -30.82
N GLU A 81 -7.42 -0.36 -30.09
CA GLU A 81 -7.38 0.94 -29.40
C GLU A 81 -6.39 0.91 -28.25
N TRP A 82 -6.34 -0.18 -27.49
CA TRP A 82 -5.37 -0.34 -26.41
C TRP A 82 -3.93 -0.26 -26.91
N LYS A 83 -3.59 -0.97 -27.99
CA LYS A 83 -2.26 -0.88 -28.59
C LYS A 83 -1.89 0.54 -29.03
N LYS A 84 -2.87 1.36 -29.39
CA LYS A 84 -2.65 2.76 -29.76
C LYS A 84 -2.40 3.68 -28.58
N THR A 85 -2.73 3.29 -27.34
CA THR A 85 -2.46 4.14 -26.16
C THR A 85 -0.98 4.14 -25.79
N GLY A 86 -0.21 3.14 -26.24
CA GLY A 86 1.18 2.92 -25.81
C GLY A 86 1.31 2.35 -24.39
N ILE A 87 0.20 2.06 -23.70
CA ILE A 87 0.20 1.51 -22.34
C ILE A 87 0.17 -0.03 -22.37
N PHE A 88 1.12 -0.66 -21.71
CA PHE A 88 1.16 -2.10 -21.49
C PHE A 88 0.30 -2.54 -20.29
N SER A 89 -0.51 -3.59 -20.49
CA SER A 89 -1.21 -4.32 -19.43
C SER A 89 -0.26 -5.32 -18.75
N GLY A 90 -0.45 -5.58 -17.46
CA GLY A 90 0.42 -6.39 -16.63
C GLY A 90 1.78 -5.74 -16.34
N HIS A 91 1.88 -4.41 -16.49
CA HIS A 91 3.12 -3.66 -16.33
C HIS A 91 2.98 -2.51 -15.34
N ALA A 92 4.06 -2.24 -14.60
CA ALA A 92 4.14 -1.19 -13.60
C ALA A 92 4.87 0.03 -14.15
N TYR A 93 4.36 1.21 -13.84
CA TYR A 93 4.93 2.49 -14.21
C TYR A 93 5.15 3.32 -12.94
N SER A 94 6.23 4.07 -12.86
CA SER A 94 6.46 5.00 -11.75
C SER A 94 5.69 6.29 -11.99
N VAL A 95 5.01 6.80 -10.97
CA VAL A 95 4.46 8.17 -10.98
C VAL A 95 5.52 9.07 -10.37
N LEU A 96 6.01 10.02 -11.17
CA LEU A 96 7.07 10.94 -10.77
C LEU A 96 6.50 12.23 -10.19
N ASP A 97 5.39 12.71 -10.75
CA ASP A 97 4.77 13.95 -10.32
C ASP A 97 3.28 14.00 -10.70
N ALA A 98 2.51 14.82 -10.00
CA ALA A 98 1.11 15.11 -10.28
C ALA A 98 0.85 16.60 -10.10
N LYS A 99 0.53 17.28 -11.20
CA LYS A 99 0.36 18.75 -11.24
C LYS A 99 -0.95 19.16 -11.89
N GLU A 100 -1.49 20.28 -11.42
CA GLU A 100 -2.66 20.92 -12.03
C GLU A 100 -2.30 22.35 -12.47
N HIS A 101 -2.68 22.72 -13.69
CA HIS A 101 -2.55 24.08 -14.20
C HIS A 101 -3.80 24.48 -14.98
N LYS A 102 -4.49 25.55 -14.54
CA LYS A 102 -5.74 26.04 -15.17
C LYS A 102 -6.81 24.96 -15.40
N GLY A 103 -6.95 24.03 -14.46
CA GLY A 103 -7.91 22.92 -14.52
C GLY A 103 -7.45 21.70 -15.34
N LEU A 104 -6.28 21.77 -16.00
CA LEU A 104 -5.66 20.59 -16.63
C LEU A 104 -4.83 19.84 -15.60
N ARG A 105 -5.13 18.55 -15.41
CA ARG A 105 -4.47 17.64 -14.48
C ARG A 105 -3.62 16.62 -15.24
N LEU A 106 -2.30 16.70 -15.08
CA LEU A 106 -1.36 15.77 -15.69
C LEU A 106 -0.56 15.02 -14.62
N LEU A 107 -0.33 13.73 -14.87
CA LEU A 107 0.68 12.95 -14.16
C LEU A 107 1.91 12.83 -15.05
N GLN A 108 3.08 13.01 -14.47
CA GLN A 108 4.35 12.61 -15.08
C GLN A 108 4.61 11.16 -14.69
N VAL A 109 4.72 10.28 -15.68
CA VAL A 109 4.80 8.83 -15.50
C VAL A 109 6.02 8.30 -16.23
N ARG A 110 6.69 7.28 -15.69
CA ARG A 110 7.85 6.64 -16.32
C ARG A 110 7.65 5.16 -16.52
N ASN A 111 7.86 4.71 -17.75
CA ASN A 111 8.00 3.31 -18.10
C ASN A 111 9.42 2.81 -17.77
N PRO A 112 9.60 1.85 -16.83
CA PRO A 112 10.91 1.39 -16.42
C PRO A 112 11.68 0.62 -17.51
N TRP A 113 11.01 0.11 -18.56
CA TRP A 113 11.70 -0.55 -19.69
C TRP A 113 12.43 0.45 -20.60
N GLY A 114 12.06 1.74 -20.55
CA GLY A 114 12.50 2.73 -21.53
C GLY A 114 11.96 2.44 -22.94
N GLY A 115 12.14 3.39 -23.86
CA GLY A 115 11.88 3.19 -25.29
C GLY A 115 10.42 3.00 -25.72
N SER A 116 9.46 3.09 -24.79
CA SER A 116 8.02 3.10 -25.09
C SER A 116 7.29 4.00 -24.11
N GLU A 117 6.61 5.00 -24.65
CA GLU A 117 5.88 6.04 -23.93
C GLU A 117 4.39 6.01 -24.33
N SER A 118 3.54 6.69 -23.56
CA SER A 118 2.15 6.87 -23.96
C SER A 118 2.06 7.55 -25.32
N LYS A 119 1.06 7.17 -26.10
CA LYS A 119 0.69 7.81 -27.37
C LYS A 119 -0.66 8.52 -27.28
N LEU A 120 -1.10 8.81 -26.05
CA LEU A 120 -2.27 9.64 -25.74
C LEU A 120 -1.90 11.12 -25.70
N ASP A 121 -2.90 12.01 -25.64
CA ASP A 121 -2.66 13.46 -25.57
C ASP A 121 -1.68 13.84 -24.45
N PHE A 122 -0.89 14.88 -24.69
CA PHE A 122 0.24 15.33 -23.87
C PHE A 122 1.45 14.38 -23.81
N ASN A 123 1.54 13.40 -24.71
CA ASN A 123 2.80 12.68 -24.94
C ASN A 123 3.91 13.59 -25.50
N ASP A 124 5.14 13.08 -25.55
CA ASP A 124 6.34 13.84 -25.93
C ASP A 124 6.34 14.35 -27.39
N ASP A 125 5.61 13.65 -28.27
CA ASP A 125 5.45 13.98 -29.69
C ASP A 125 4.25 14.91 -29.95
N ASP A 126 3.44 15.22 -28.94
CA ASP A 126 2.18 15.95 -29.08
C ASP A 126 2.40 17.47 -29.26
N ARG A 127 2.59 17.89 -30.51
CA ARG A 127 2.76 19.31 -30.86
C ARG A 127 1.45 20.09 -30.87
N GLU A 128 0.30 19.43 -30.78
CA GLU A 128 -1.02 20.07 -30.85
C GLU A 128 -1.43 20.59 -29.47
N HIS A 129 -1.28 19.77 -28.43
CA HIS A 129 -1.73 20.12 -27.09
C HIS A 129 -0.67 20.85 -26.25
N TRP A 130 0.63 20.60 -26.50
CA TRP A 130 1.70 21.29 -25.76
C TRP A 130 1.89 22.74 -26.23
N THR A 131 1.52 23.68 -25.36
CA THR A 131 1.84 25.11 -25.55
C THR A 131 3.07 25.51 -24.74
N PRO A 132 3.78 26.61 -25.09
CA PRO A 132 4.90 27.11 -24.29
C PRO A 132 4.53 27.39 -22.83
N GLU A 133 3.28 27.81 -22.57
CA GLU A 133 2.78 28.02 -21.22
C GLU A 133 2.71 26.69 -20.45
N LEU A 134 2.11 25.66 -21.06
CA LEU A 134 1.95 24.35 -20.43
C LEU A 134 3.29 23.66 -20.22
N ILE A 135 4.21 23.72 -21.20
CA ILE A 135 5.57 23.18 -21.06
C ILE A 135 6.25 23.76 -19.82
N LYS A 136 6.15 25.09 -19.63
CA LYS A 136 6.71 25.77 -18.45
C LYS A 136 5.99 25.38 -17.16
N ALA A 137 4.67 25.32 -17.17
CA ALA A 137 3.87 25.01 -15.98
C ALA A 137 4.10 23.58 -15.45
N PHE A 138 4.22 22.61 -16.36
CA PHE A 138 4.43 21.20 -16.01
C PHE A 138 5.91 20.84 -15.89
N GLY A 139 6.83 21.69 -16.36
CA GLY A 139 8.25 21.37 -16.44
C GLY A 139 8.54 20.25 -17.44
N ALA A 140 7.77 20.20 -18.52
CA ALA A 140 7.84 19.12 -19.48
C ALA A 140 9.18 19.12 -20.23
N THR A 141 9.81 17.95 -20.29
CA THR A 141 11.02 17.71 -21.09
C THR A 141 10.76 16.53 -22.00
N PHE A 142 11.01 16.69 -23.29
CA PHE A 142 10.72 15.67 -24.30
C PHE A 142 12.00 14.88 -24.60
N LYS A 143 12.11 13.68 -24.02
CA LYS A 143 13.31 12.84 -24.10
C LYS A 143 12.86 11.39 -24.17
N GLU A 144 13.54 10.59 -25.01
CA GLU A 144 13.32 9.14 -25.08
C GLU A 144 13.93 8.40 -23.87
N ASP A 145 13.44 8.69 -22.67
CA ASP A 145 13.86 8.04 -21.41
C ASP A 145 12.73 7.22 -20.75
N GLY A 146 11.59 7.10 -21.45
CA GLY A 146 10.40 6.41 -20.99
C GLY A 146 9.50 7.26 -20.09
N THR A 147 9.86 8.52 -19.84
CA THR A 147 9.03 9.47 -19.09
C THR A 147 8.07 10.18 -20.04
N PHE A 148 6.81 10.29 -19.66
CA PHE A 148 5.79 10.97 -20.43
C PHE A 148 4.75 11.60 -19.51
N PHE A 149 3.98 12.54 -20.03
CA PHE A 149 2.79 13.06 -19.34
C PHE A 149 1.53 12.35 -19.82
N ILE A 150 0.56 12.23 -18.91
CA ILE A 150 -0.76 11.66 -19.21
C ILE A 150 -1.84 12.41 -18.44
N LYS A 151 -2.98 12.62 -19.08
CA LYS A 151 -4.16 13.23 -18.44
C LYS A 151 -4.69 12.34 -17.32
N PHE A 152 -5.16 12.95 -16.24
CA PHE A 152 -5.74 12.20 -15.13
C PHE A 152 -6.94 11.34 -15.58
N GLU A 153 -7.75 11.83 -16.51
CA GLU A 153 -8.88 11.09 -17.08
C GLU A 153 -8.44 9.81 -17.81
N ASP A 154 -7.32 9.87 -18.51
CA ASP A 154 -6.76 8.70 -19.18
C ASP A 154 -6.09 7.76 -18.18
N VAL A 155 -5.56 8.28 -17.06
CA VAL A 155 -5.10 7.42 -15.96
C VAL A 155 -6.24 6.59 -15.38
N LEU A 156 -7.41 7.20 -15.15
CA LEU A 156 -8.61 6.50 -14.68
C LEU A 156 -9.10 5.41 -15.64
N ARG A 157 -8.83 5.57 -16.94
CA ARG A 157 -9.24 4.60 -17.98
C ARG A 157 -8.22 3.48 -18.16
N CYS A 158 -6.93 3.80 -18.09
CA CYS A 158 -5.86 2.86 -18.41
C CYS A 158 -5.33 2.10 -17.19
N PHE A 159 -5.42 2.65 -15.98
CA PHE A 159 -4.84 2.05 -14.77
C PHE A 159 -5.92 1.78 -13.72
N ASN A 160 -5.62 0.83 -12.84
CA ASN A 160 -6.59 0.40 -11.82
C ASN A 160 -5.96 0.02 -10.47
N LEU A 161 -4.63 -0.04 -10.40
CA LEU A 161 -3.88 -0.25 -9.18
C LEU A 161 -2.87 0.87 -8.94
N VAL A 162 -2.69 1.21 -7.67
CA VAL A 162 -1.59 2.01 -7.16
C VAL A 162 -0.82 1.19 -6.13
N ASP A 163 0.50 1.15 -6.27
CA ASP A 163 1.45 0.69 -5.27
C ASP A 163 2.12 1.91 -4.65
N ILE A 164 2.07 2.04 -3.34
CA ILE A 164 2.63 3.19 -2.60
C ILE A 164 3.59 2.68 -1.54
N CYS A 165 4.76 3.30 -1.44
CA CYS A 165 5.66 3.17 -0.32
C CYS A 165 5.58 4.43 0.54
N TYR A 166 5.32 4.28 1.83
CA TYR A 166 5.25 5.40 2.76
C TYR A 166 6.65 5.74 3.29
N MET A 167 7.38 6.54 2.52
CA MET A 167 8.67 7.12 2.87
C MET A 167 8.48 8.60 3.20
N HIS A 168 8.14 8.92 4.46
CA HIS A 168 7.83 10.29 4.90
C HIS A 168 9.05 11.26 4.93
N GLY A 169 9.74 11.47 3.80
CA GLY A 169 10.88 12.37 3.65
C GLY A 169 12.15 11.69 3.12
N ALA A 170 13.09 12.51 2.61
CA ALA A 170 14.32 12.09 1.93
C ALA A 170 15.26 11.24 2.79
N ASP A 171 15.20 11.40 4.11
CA ASP A 171 15.80 10.47 5.05
C ASP A 171 14.79 9.35 5.29
N CYS A 172 15.13 8.11 4.95
CA CYS A 172 14.31 6.90 5.10
C CYS A 172 13.88 6.56 6.56
N HIS A 173 13.89 7.54 7.48
CA HIS A 173 13.72 7.42 8.93
C HIS A 173 12.95 8.57 9.64
N PRO A 174 11.88 9.17 9.08
CA PRO A 174 11.00 10.07 9.87
C PRO A 174 10.21 9.28 10.91
N PHE A 175 9.97 8.01 10.64
CA PHE A 175 9.30 7.09 11.53
C PHE A 175 10.29 6.15 12.19
N GLN A 176 10.25 6.13 13.52
CA GLN A 176 10.94 5.10 14.28
C GLN A 176 10.12 3.82 14.19
N ALA A 177 10.76 2.75 13.71
CA ALA A 177 10.11 1.46 13.57
C ALA A 177 10.31 0.63 14.84
N SER A 178 9.21 0.29 15.52
CA SER A 178 9.20 -0.77 16.53
C SER A 178 8.75 -2.07 15.90
N ARG A 179 9.44 -3.16 16.21
CA ARG A 179 9.16 -4.47 15.62
C ARG A 179 9.03 -5.52 16.70
N ALA A 180 8.10 -6.44 16.50
CA ALA A 180 7.95 -7.63 17.31
C ALA A 180 7.63 -8.82 16.41
N SER A 181 7.94 -10.03 16.86
CA SER A 181 7.61 -11.26 16.14
C SER A 181 6.92 -12.24 17.07
N SER A 182 6.03 -13.06 16.51
CA SER A 182 5.39 -14.15 17.23
C SER A 182 4.94 -15.25 16.27
N THR A 183 4.24 -16.25 16.80
CA THR A 183 3.79 -17.42 16.05
C THR A 183 2.33 -17.71 16.39
N PHE A 184 1.45 -17.65 15.39
CA PHE A 184 0.09 -18.13 15.56
C PHE A 184 0.09 -19.64 15.75
N THR A 185 -0.71 -20.15 16.69
CA THR A 185 -0.80 -21.60 16.97
C THR A 185 -2.25 -22.09 17.00
N THR A 186 -2.49 -23.30 16.50
CA THR A 186 -3.79 -23.98 16.60
C THR A 186 -3.76 -25.03 17.73
N GLY A 187 -4.70 -25.01 18.68
CA GLY A 187 -4.76 -25.96 19.81
C GLY A 187 -5.66 -25.49 20.98
N ASP A 188 -5.54 -26.14 22.15
CA ASP A 188 -6.40 -25.94 23.36
C ASP A 188 -6.40 -24.52 23.95
N ALA A 189 -5.42 -23.69 23.58
CA ALA A 189 -5.34 -22.28 24.00
C ALA A 189 -5.28 -21.29 22.82
N LYS A 190 -5.80 -21.67 21.63
CA LYS A 190 -5.92 -20.88 20.38
C LYS A 190 -5.27 -19.48 20.42
N GLN A 191 -3.93 -19.40 20.31
CA GLN A 191 -3.22 -18.12 20.19
C GLN A 191 -3.32 -17.61 18.75
N LEU A 192 -4.54 -17.27 18.35
CA LEU A 192 -4.85 -16.70 17.04
C LEU A 192 -4.73 -15.17 17.05
N SER A 193 -4.47 -14.59 18.23
CA SER A 193 -4.32 -13.16 18.46
C SER A 193 -3.11 -12.90 19.35
N HIS A 194 -2.30 -11.91 18.98
CA HIS A 194 -1.22 -11.40 19.80
C HIS A 194 -1.34 -9.88 19.88
N CYS A 195 -1.06 -9.32 21.05
CA CYS A 195 -1.20 -7.89 21.28
C CYS A 195 0.01 -7.24 21.93
N TRP A 196 0.27 -6.01 21.52
CA TRP A 196 1.29 -5.15 22.08
C TRP A 196 0.68 -3.80 22.42
N ARG A 197 0.96 -3.31 23.62
CA ARG A 197 0.60 -1.95 24.02
C ARG A 197 1.67 -0.98 23.52
N PHE A 198 1.22 0.21 23.15
CA PHE A 198 2.07 1.33 22.80
C PHE A 198 1.43 2.66 23.21
N GLU A 199 2.23 3.71 23.30
CA GLU A 199 1.81 5.04 23.75
C GLU A 199 2.14 6.07 22.67
N ILE A 200 1.23 7.01 22.45
CA ILE A 200 1.40 8.17 21.57
C ILE A 200 1.37 9.42 22.44
N THR A 201 2.38 10.28 22.32
CA THR A 201 2.50 11.48 23.18
C THR A 201 1.97 12.75 22.54
N LYS A 202 1.93 12.79 21.20
CA LYS A 202 1.41 13.89 20.38
C LYS A 202 0.60 13.32 19.21
N GLU A 203 -0.36 14.09 18.72
CA GLU A 203 -1.12 13.71 17.52
C GLU A 203 -0.14 13.32 16.39
N THR A 204 -0.21 12.06 15.95
CA THR A 204 0.79 11.47 15.06
C THR A 204 0.13 10.50 14.09
N GLU A 205 0.55 10.54 12.83
CA GLU A 205 0.23 9.48 11.88
C GLU A 205 1.01 8.21 12.21
N VAL A 206 0.29 7.11 12.32
CA VAL A 206 0.84 5.80 12.65
C VAL A 206 0.57 4.84 11.51
N VAL A 207 1.59 4.05 11.17
CA VAL A 207 1.51 2.95 10.20
C VAL A 207 1.88 1.66 10.90
N ALA A 208 0.89 0.83 11.20
CA ALA A 208 1.09 -0.50 11.75
C ALA A 208 0.95 -1.54 10.64
N SER A 209 1.76 -2.59 10.68
CA SER A 209 1.65 -3.67 9.69
C SER A 209 1.99 -5.02 10.28
N ILE A 210 1.44 -6.05 9.67
CA ILE A 210 1.75 -7.45 9.94
C ILE A 210 2.35 -8.06 8.69
N HIS A 211 3.36 -8.91 8.89
CA HIS A 211 4.20 -9.50 7.86
C HIS A 211 4.32 -11.00 8.08
N GLN A 212 4.26 -11.77 7.00
CA GLN A 212 4.70 -13.15 6.97
C GLN A 212 5.83 -13.30 5.94
N LYS A 213 6.63 -14.35 6.08
CA LYS A 213 7.73 -14.62 5.13
C LYS A 213 7.16 -14.80 3.72
N ASP A 214 7.91 -14.35 2.72
CA ASP A 214 7.50 -14.37 1.32
C ASP A 214 7.42 -15.80 0.77
N GLU A 215 6.25 -16.20 0.27
CA GLU A 215 6.02 -17.55 -0.27
C GLU A 215 6.67 -17.78 -1.65
N ARG A 216 7.30 -16.75 -2.24
CA ARG A 216 8.15 -16.88 -3.45
C ARG A 216 9.43 -17.68 -3.16
N ASP A 217 9.89 -17.70 -1.90
CA ASP A 217 10.91 -18.66 -1.48
C ASP A 217 10.25 -20.04 -1.34
N PRO A 218 10.66 -21.05 -2.11
CA PRO A 218 10.04 -22.38 -2.09
C PRO A 218 10.15 -23.10 -0.73
N ARG A 219 11.00 -22.61 0.18
CA ARG A 219 11.15 -23.13 1.55
C ARG A 219 10.13 -22.53 2.52
N VAL A 220 9.41 -21.48 2.11
CA VAL A 220 8.47 -20.75 2.95
C VAL A 220 7.05 -21.28 2.72
N PRO A 221 6.27 -21.52 3.79
CA PRO A 221 4.88 -21.94 3.68
C PRO A 221 4.01 -20.93 2.94
N ARG A 222 2.87 -21.39 2.43
CA ARG A 222 1.92 -20.50 1.76
C ARG A 222 1.31 -19.50 2.74
N TYR A 223 0.95 -18.34 2.21
CA TYR A 223 0.28 -17.28 2.93
C TYR A 223 -0.97 -17.77 3.67
N ILE A 224 -1.01 -17.46 4.96
CA ILE A 224 -2.21 -17.59 5.78
C ILE A 224 -3.05 -16.32 5.73
N ASP A 225 -4.26 -16.41 6.24
CA ASP A 225 -5.11 -15.24 6.40
C ASP A 225 -4.71 -14.48 7.66
N HIS A 226 -4.51 -13.18 7.56
CA HIS A 226 -4.15 -12.35 8.70
C HIS A 226 -4.73 -10.94 8.62
N ARG A 227 -4.67 -10.21 9.74
CA ARG A 227 -5.02 -8.79 9.85
C ARG A 227 -4.25 -8.11 10.96
N VAL A 228 -4.19 -6.78 10.86
CA VAL A 228 -3.68 -5.88 11.89
C VAL A 228 -4.81 -4.94 12.34
N ILE A 229 -4.87 -4.69 13.65
CA ILE A 229 -5.90 -3.87 14.32
C ILE A 229 -5.19 -2.92 15.28
N ILE A 230 -5.66 -1.68 15.35
CA ILE A 230 -5.29 -0.71 16.37
C ILE A 230 -6.53 -0.41 17.20
N ALA A 231 -6.45 -0.62 18.51
CA ALA A 231 -7.53 -0.37 19.46
C ALA A 231 -7.08 0.61 20.55
N ASP A 232 -8.01 1.39 21.07
CA ASP A 232 -7.78 2.23 22.23
C ASP A 232 -7.73 1.36 23.50
N ALA A 233 -6.70 1.56 24.32
CA ALA A 233 -6.46 0.71 25.48
C ALA A 233 -7.46 0.93 26.62
N ALA A 234 -8.08 2.12 26.71
CA ALA A 234 -8.96 2.51 27.82
C ALA A 234 -10.43 2.18 27.54
N SER A 235 -10.93 2.59 26.37
CA SER A 235 -12.32 2.44 25.94
C SER A 235 -12.62 1.06 25.34
N ARG A 236 -11.58 0.29 25.00
CA ARG A 236 -11.65 -0.94 24.20
C ARG A 236 -12.29 -0.76 22.81
N GLY A 237 -12.51 0.48 22.39
CA GLY A 237 -13.02 0.79 21.06
C GLY A 237 -11.97 0.50 19.99
N THR A 238 -12.40 -0.11 18.89
CA THR A 238 -11.58 -0.25 17.69
C THR A 238 -11.35 1.13 17.07
N VAL A 239 -10.09 1.56 17.00
CA VAL A 239 -9.72 2.81 16.32
C VAL A 239 -9.55 2.56 14.84
N TYR A 240 -8.89 1.45 14.50
CA TYR A 240 -8.72 1.01 13.13
C TYR A 240 -8.72 -0.51 13.05
N ALA A 241 -9.47 -1.05 12.09
CA ALA A 241 -9.35 -2.46 11.73
C ALA A 241 -9.57 -2.63 10.24
N HIS A 242 -8.76 -3.48 9.62
CA HIS A 242 -8.91 -3.82 8.22
C HIS A 242 -10.15 -4.73 8.01
N LYS A 243 -11.01 -4.40 7.04
CA LYS A 243 -12.34 -5.03 6.83
C LYS A 243 -12.32 -6.50 6.39
N ALA A 244 -11.16 -7.14 6.20
CA ALA A 244 -11.07 -8.54 5.76
C ALA A 244 -9.77 -9.23 6.21
N SER A 245 -9.82 -10.56 6.35
CA SER A 245 -8.62 -11.39 6.52
C SER A 245 -7.92 -11.54 5.17
N MET A 246 -6.67 -11.07 5.07
CA MET A 246 -5.93 -10.95 3.82
C MET A 246 -4.99 -12.12 3.62
N ARG A 247 -4.84 -12.59 2.37
CA ARG A 247 -3.89 -13.63 1.96
C ARG A 247 -2.75 -13.00 1.15
N LYS A 248 -2.04 -12.08 1.79
CA LYS A 248 -0.95 -11.30 1.19
C LYS A 248 0.31 -11.47 2.04
N LYS A 249 1.47 -11.05 1.55
CA LYS A 249 2.71 -11.03 2.34
C LYS A 249 2.57 -10.15 3.59
N SER A 250 1.93 -9.00 3.42
CA SER A 250 1.74 -8.01 4.46
C SER A 250 0.35 -7.38 4.40
N THR A 251 -0.08 -6.83 5.53
CA THR A 251 -1.27 -5.97 5.64
C THR A 251 -0.92 -4.74 6.45
N VAL A 252 -1.30 -3.56 5.97
CA VAL A 252 -1.01 -2.26 6.58
C VAL A 252 -2.29 -1.65 7.15
N ALA A 253 -2.15 -0.99 8.30
CA ALA A 253 -3.14 -0.15 8.95
C ALA A 253 -2.53 1.25 9.15
N ARG A 254 -3.19 2.26 8.60
CA ARG A 254 -2.76 3.66 8.69
C ARG A 254 -3.87 4.52 9.29
N CYS A 255 -3.55 5.26 10.33
CA CYS A 255 -4.46 6.23 10.94
C CYS A 255 -3.69 7.30 11.71
N THR A 256 -4.30 8.47 11.89
CA THR A 256 -3.83 9.48 12.84
C THR A 256 -4.36 9.14 14.22
N LEU A 257 -3.48 9.14 15.22
CA LEU A 257 -3.81 8.87 16.61
C LEU A 257 -3.53 10.11 17.44
N GLU A 258 -4.44 10.41 18.36
CA GLU A 258 -4.27 11.43 19.40
C GLU A 258 -3.31 10.94 20.50
N PRO A 259 -2.85 11.82 21.40
CA PRO A 259 -2.11 11.40 22.59
C PRO A 259 -2.93 10.40 23.41
N GLY A 260 -2.34 9.24 23.70
CA GLY A 260 -3.05 8.17 24.40
C GLY A 260 -2.35 6.82 24.35
N SER A 261 -3.03 5.85 24.94
CA SER A 261 -2.57 4.48 25.02
C SER A 261 -3.36 3.57 24.10
N TYR A 262 -2.63 2.79 23.30
CA TYR A 262 -3.20 1.96 22.25
C TYR A 262 -2.68 0.53 22.31
N VAL A 263 -3.42 -0.37 21.67
CA VAL A 263 -3.07 -1.78 21.53
C VAL A 263 -3.03 -2.13 20.05
N LEU A 264 -1.87 -2.61 19.61
CA LEU A 264 -1.66 -3.24 18.31
C LEU A 264 -2.00 -4.72 18.43
N ILE A 265 -2.91 -5.21 17.59
CA ILE A 265 -3.35 -6.61 17.59
C ILE A 265 -3.07 -7.24 16.23
N ALA A 266 -2.28 -8.29 16.23
CA ALA A 266 -2.11 -9.21 15.11
C ALA A 266 -3.09 -10.36 15.27
N HIS A 267 -3.86 -10.67 14.23
CA HIS A 267 -4.88 -11.71 14.30
C HIS A 267 -4.97 -12.55 13.01
N THR A 268 -5.24 -13.85 13.16
CA THR A 268 -5.62 -14.78 12.09
C THR A 268 -6.95 -15.44 12.42
N THR A 269 -7.78 -15.76 11.42
CA THR A 269 -8.99 -16.55 11.67
C THR A 269 -8.68 -18.02 11.90
N GLY A 270 -7.44 -18.47 11.63
CA GLY A 270 -7.03 -19.87 11.69
C GLY A 270 -7.63 -20.75 10.59
N ARG A 271 -8.60 -20.26 9.80
CA ARG A 271 -9.26 -21.03 8.74
C ARG A 271 -8.28 -21.46 7.66
N ARG A 272 -7.36 -20.58 7.26
CA ARG A 272 -6.37 -20.91 6.23
C ARG A 272 -5.31 -21.87 6.77
N MET A 273 -4.88 -21.70 8.02
CA MET A 273 -3.98 -22.63 8.71
C MET A 273 -4.58 -24.03 8.75
N ALA A 274 -5.83 -24.17 9.21
CA ALA A 274 -6.53 -25.46 9.22
C ALA A 274 -6.64 -26.09 7.82
N LYS A 275 -6.97 -25.30 6.79
CA LYS A 275 -7.03 -25.77 5.39
C LYS A 275 -5.68 -26.22 4.85
N LEU A 276 -4.58 -25.63 5.31
CA LEU A 276 -3.21 -25.95 4.88
C LEU A 276 -2.55 -27.00 5.79
N GLY A 277 -3.20 -27.42 6.88
CA GLY A 277 -2.63 -28.33 7.87
C GLY A 277 -1.52 -27.70 8.72
N TYR A 278 -1.50 -26.37 8.88
CA TYR A 278 -0.49 -25.68 9.67
C TYR A 278 -0.91 -25.63 11.14
N THR A 279 -0.03 -26.11 12.02
CA THR A 279 -0.18 -25.97 13.48
C THR A 279 0.43 -24.67 14.00
N GLU A 280 1.43 -24.15 13.27
CA GLU A 280 2.17 -22.94 13.60
C GLU A 280 2.32 -22.05 12.36
N ALA A 281 2.24 -20.74 12.53
CA ALA A 281 2.51 -19.77 11.47
C ALA A 281 3.24 -18.54 12.04
N PRO A 282 4.56 -18.38 11.76
CA PRO A 282 5.33 -17.25 12.24
C PRO A 282 4.96 -15.96 11.51
N PHE A 283 4.99 -14.84 12.22
CA PHE A 283 4.75 -13.52 11.68
C PHE A 283 5.59 -12.46 12.41
N ALA A 284 5.70 -11.29 11.81
CA ALA A 284 6.24 -10.09 12.43
C ALA A 284 5.23 -8.95 12.35
N VAL A 285 5.30 -8.03 13.30
CA VAL A 285 4.59 -6.75 13.24
C VAL A 285 5.60 -5.62 13.22
N SER A 286 5.27 -4.54 12.52
CA SER A 286 5.96 -3.26 12.65
C SER A 286 4.98 -2.15 12.97
N LEU A 287 5.44 -1.20 13.78
CA LEU A 287 4.76 0.04 14.10
C LEU A 287 5.69 1.18 13.74
N HIS A 288 5.26 2.04 12.82
CA HIS A 288 5.95 3.23 12.39
C HIS A 288 5.17 4.44 12.91
N ALA A 289 5.85 5.32 13.64
CA ALA A 289 5.29 6.56 14.18
C ALA A 289 6.38 7.64 14.22
N ALA A 290 5.98 8.92 14.21
CA ALA A 290 6.91 10.06 14.19
C ALA A 290 7.84 10.10 15.41
N GLU A 291 7.46 9.43 16.49
CA GLU A 291 8.24 9.32 17.72
C GLU A 291 8.58 7.89 18.06
N SER A 292 9.67 7.71 18.81
CA SER A 292 10.04 6.41 19.36
C SER A 292 8.90 5.83 20.17
N THR A 293 8.34 4.74 19.65
CA THR A 293 7.22 4.07 20.28
C THR A 293 7.62 2.64 20.55
N LYS A 294 7.52 2.17 21.80
CA LYS A 294 7.91 0.80 22.16
C LYS A 294 6.68 -0.11 22.16
N LEU A 295 6.74 -1.21 21.40
CA LEU A 295 5.77 -2.29 21.51
C LEU A 295 6.05 -3.14 22.76
N VAL A 296 5.13 -3.10 23.72
CA VAL A 296 5.22 -3.89 24.97
C VAL A 296 4.22 -5.06 24.89
N PRO A 297 4.66 -6.32 24.94
CA PRO A 297 3.75 -7.47 24.92
C PRO A 297 2.72 -7.41 26.05
N VAL A 298 1.47 -7.75 25.74
CA VAL A 298 0.37 -7.82 26.71
C VAL A 298 -0.22 -9.24 26.70
N ASP A 299 -0.83 -9.65 27.81
CA ASP A 299 -1.47 -10.96 27.95
C ASP A 299 -2.53 -11.21 26.85
N HIS A 300 -2.43 -12.37 26.19
CA HIS A 300 -3.36 -12.86 25.17
C HIS A 300 -4.84 -12.77 25.57
N ARG A 301 -5.18 -12.84 26.86
CA ARG A 301 -6.57 -12.70 27.35
C ARG A 301 -7.14 -11.30 27.15
N LEU A 302 -6.31 -10.26 27.21
CA LEU A 302 -6.70 -8.91 26.79
C LEU A 302 -6.84 -8.87 25.26
N ALA A 303 -5.93 -9.50 24.52
CA ALA A 303 -5.98 -9.57 23.05
C ALA A 303 -7.31 -10.14 22.54
N SER A 304 -7.78 -11.25 23.11
CA SER A 304 -9.01 -11.92 22.68
C SER A 304 -10.25 -11.07 22.91
N ASN A 305 -10.36 -10.40 24.06
CA ASN A 305 -11.51 -9.53 24.35
C ASN A 305 -11.56 -8.30 23.42
N HIS A 306 -10.41 -7.65 23.17
CA HIS A 306 -10.34 -6.52 22.24
C HIS A 306 -10.53 -6.96 20.78
N ALA A 307 -9.96 -8.10 20.38
CA ALA A 307 -10.14 -8.66 19.05
C ALA A 307 -11.59 -9.08 18.81
N GLU A 308 -12.24 -9.74 19.78
CA GLU A 308 -13.66 -10.11 19.70
C GLU A 308 -14.57 -8.88 19.62
N GLN A 309 -14.33 -7.86 20.45
CA GLN A 309 -15.07 -6.60 20.36
C GLN A 309 -14.85 -5.90 19.02
N ALA A 310 -13.61 -5.89 18.51
CA ALA A 310 -13.33 -5.36 17.18
C ALA A 310 -14.08 -6.15 16.10
N LEU A 311 -14.03 -7.48 16.15
CA LEU A 311 -14.75 -8.36 15.23
C LEU A 311 -16.27 -8.17 15.31
N MET A 312 -16.84 -7.97 16.50
CA MET A 312 -18.27 -7.70 16.71
C MET A 312 -18.67 -6.33 16.18
N SER A 313 -17.86 -5.29 16.43
CA SER A 313 -18.11 -3.92 15.95
C SER A 313 -18.03 -3.79 14.43
N MET A 314 -17.35 -4.70 13.74
CA MET A 314 -17.22 -4.69 12.28
C MET A 314 -18.39 -5.35 11.54
N ASN A 315 -19.23 -6.12 12.24
CA ASN A 315 -20.48 -6.68 11.69
C ASN A 315 -21.62 -5.65 11.66
N GLY A 316 -21.44 -4.48 12.28
CA GLY A 316 -22.33 -3.33 12.15
C GLY A 316 -21.53 -2.12 11.66
N ASP A 317 -21.65 -1.77 10.38
CA ASP A 317 -21.19 -0.52 9.74
C ASP A 317 -20.09 0.28 10.45
N VAL A 318 -18.84 0.08 10.03
CA VAL A 318 -17.71 0.94 10.39
C VAL A 318 -17.98 2.38 9.95
N ARG A 319 -18.36 3.24 10.91
CA ARG A 319 -18.29 4.68 10.79
C ARG A 319 -16.84 5.06 10.48
N SER A 320 -16.66 5.69 9.32
CA SER A 320 -15.47 6.47 9.00
C SER A 320 -15.22 7.48 10.12
N CYS A 321 -13.99 7.55 10.63
CA CYS A 321 -13.51 8.74 11.31
C CYS A 321 -13.45 9.87 10.27
N VAL A 322 -14.57 10.56 10.10
CA VAL A 322 -14.64 11.91 9.54
C VAL A 322 -14.84 12.82 10.74
N GLY A 323 -13.93 13.77 10.91
CA GLY A 323 -14.01 14.79 11.94
C GLY A 323 -15.35 15.50 11.88
N GLY A 324 -16.13 15.38 12.96
CA GLY A 324 -17.26 16.26 13.23
C GLY A 324 -16.78 17.44 14.03
N GLY A 325 -16.38 18.50 13.35
CA GLY A 325 -16.28 19.82 13.97
C GLY A 325 -17.64 20.22 14.51
N LYS A 326 -17.68 20.55 15.81
CA LYS A 326 -18.84 21.19 16.43
C LYS A 326 -18.98 22.60 15.85
N THR A 327 -20.16 22.92 15.36
CA THR A 327 -20.78 24.24 15.50
C THR A 327 -22.08 24.04 16.23
#